data_AF-A0AAV4Y3S3-F1
#
_entry.id   AF-A0AAV4Y3S3-F1
#
_cell.length_a   1.000
_cell.length_b   1.000
_cell.length_c   1.000
_cell.angle_alpha   90.00
_cell.angle_beta   90.00
_cell.angle_gamma   90.00
#
_symmetry.space_group_name_H-M   'P 1'
#
loop_
_entity.id
_entity.type
_entity.pdbx_description
1 polymer ?
#
loop_
_entity_poly.entity_id
_entity_poly.type
_entity_poly.pdbx_seq_one_letter_code
_entity_poly.pdbx_strand_id
1 'polypeptide(L)'
;MQENLSVYSRGILKKCLNSSDCSSELRGSLCVQNTCVCPQGYLPTKKGTIGCFQVGKRLGNFCNSSANCGEELTCKNNVCFCPEGFQLFQTQGKNLCLMWHKPTRLVDRCRLTEDCSRNDPNSIL
;
A
#
# COMPACT_ATOMS: atom_id res chain seq x y z
N MET A 1 -21.33 -36.70 -10.89
CA MET A 1 -20.06 -35.95 -11.00
C MET A 1 -20.43 -34.49 -11.22
N GLN A 2 -20.54 -33.70 -10.15
CA GLN A 2 -21.01 -32.31 -10.24
C GLN A 2 -19.83 -31.34 -10.13
N GLU A 3 -19.40 -30.89 -11.31
CA GLU A 3 -18.97 -29.54 -11.69
C GLU A 3 -18.06 -28.74 -10.73
N ASN A 4 -16.77 -28.72 -11.12
CA ASN A 4 -15.77 -27.72 -10.75
C ASN A 4 -16.23 -26.32 -11.17
N LEU A 5 -16.92 -25.60 -10.29
CA LEU A 5 -17.03 -24.16 -10.40
C LEU A 5 -15.86 -23.55 -9.62
N SER A 6 -14.74 -23.38 -10.30
CA SER A 6 -13.65 -22.50 -9.89
C SER A 6 -14.24 -21.08 -9.73
N VAL A 7 -14.59 -20.72 -8.50
CA VAL A 7 -15.30 -19.48 -8.19
C VAL A 7 -14.35 -18.29 -8.32
N TYR A 8 -14.06 -17.91 -9.55
CA TYR A 8 -13.74 -16.55 -9.97
C TYR A 8 -15.00 -15.70 -9.78
N SER A 9 -15.20 -15.16 -8.58
CA SER A 9 -16.20 -14.12 -8.35
C SER A 9 -15.50 -12.89 -7.83
N ARG A 10 -15.03 -12.06 -8.78
CA ARG A 10 -14.71 -10.66 -8.52
C ARG A 10 -15.97 -9.98 -7.98
N GLY A 11 -15.98 -9.59 -6.70
CA GLY A 11 -16.83 -8.49 -6.24
C GLY A 11 -18.05 -8.78 -5.34
N ILE A 12 -18.19 -9.96 -4.73
CA ILE A 12 -19.22 -10.18 -3.68
C ILE A 12 -18.50 -10.55 -2.39
N LEU A 13 -18.96 -9.99 -1.25
CA LEU A 13 -18.50 -10.29 0.12
C LEU A 13 -18.58 -11.80 0.40
N LYS A 14 -17.55 -12.53 -0.07
CA LYS A 14 -17.49 -13.98 0.01
C LYS A 14 -17.05 -14.33 1.43
N LYS A 15 -17.96 -14.97 2.16
CA LYS A 15 -17.73 -15.55 3.48
C LYS A 15 -17.12 -16.94 3.28
N CYS A 16 -16.17 -17.32 4.13
CA CYS A 16 -15.70 -18.70 4.15
C CYS A 16 -16.73 -19.59 4.85
N LEU A 17 -16.91 -20.81 4.38
CA LEU A 17 -17.77 -21.83 5.00
C LEU A 17 -16.93 -22.84 5.80
N ASN A 18 -15.71 -23.10 5.35
CA ASN A 18 -14.76 -24.00 5.98
C ASN A 18 -13.32 -23.51 5.76
N SER A 19 -12.37 -24.09 6.50
CA SER A 19 -10.96 -23.71 6.37
C SER A 19 -10.36 -24.03 4.99
N SER A 20 -10.95 -24.98 4.23
CA SER A 20 -10.50 -25.23 2.86
C SER A 20 -10.66 -24.01 1.95
N ASP A 21 -11.74 -23.25 2.11
CA ASP A 21 -12.01 -22.03 1.34
C ASP A 21 -10.93 -20.94 1.54
N CYS A 22 -10.34 -20.87 2.74
CA CYS A 22 -9.27 -19.94 3.05
C CYS A 22 -7.90 -20.51 2.67
N SER A 23 -7.70 -21.81 2.91
CA SER A 23 -6.42 -22.49 2.65
C SER A 23 -6.12 -22.67 1.16
N SER A 24 -7.15 -22.63 0.31
CA SER A 24 -7.00 -22.61 -1.14
C SER A 24 -6.32 -21.33 -1.64
N GLU A 25 -6.55 -20.20 -0.96
CA GLU A 25 -5.90 -18.93 -1.26
C GLU A 25 -4.52 -18.83 -0.60
N LEU A 26 -4.43 -19.21 0.68
CA LEU A 26 -3.17 -19.19 1.43
C LEU A 26 -3.15 -20.33 2.45
N ARG A 27 -2.24 -21.29 2.25
CA ARG A 27 -2.05 -22.43 3.17
C ARG A 27 -1.83 -21.96 4.60
N GLY A 28 -2.51 -22.61 5.55
CA GLY A 28 -2.47 -22.25 6.97
C GLY A 28 -3.51 -21.19 7.38
N SER A 29 -4.32 -20.68 6.45
CA SER A 29 -5.46 -19.81 6.79
C SER A 29 -6.64 -20.64 7.28
N LEU A 30 -7.34 -20.16 8.31
CA LEU A 30 -8.47 -20.85 8.95
C LEU A 30 -9.76 -20.06 8.77
N CYS A 31 -10.89 -20.73 8.60
CA CYS A 31 -12.18 -20.05 8.60
C CYS A 31 -12.72 -19.97 10.03
N VAL A 32 -12.90 -18.76 10.55
CA VAL A 32 -13.49 -18.50 11.87
C VAL A 32 -14.63 -17.51 11.72
N GLN A 33 -15.84 -17.89 12.16
CA GLN A 33 -17.03 -17.03 12.08
C GLN A 33 -17.24 -16.41 10.69
N ASN A 34 -17.17 -17.24 9.65
CA ASN A 34 -17.32 -16.83 8.25
C ASN A 34 -16.26 -15.86 7.72
N THR A 35 -15.13 -15.70 8.44
CA THR A 35 -14.00 -14.84 8.05
C THR A 35 -12.70 -15.64 8.03
N CYS A 36 -11.87 -15.42 7.01
CA CYS A 36 -10.54 -16.04 6.97
C CYS A 36 -9.60 -15.36 7.97
N VAL A 37 -9.07 -16.16 8.90
CA VAL A 37 -7.98 -15.80 9.79
C VAL A 37 -6.67 -16.16 9.10
N CYS A 38 -5.82 -15.15 8.92
CA CYS A 38 -4.58 -15.27 8.19
C CYS A 38 -3.41 -15.70 9.11
N PRO A 39 -2.44 -16.45 8.59
CA PRO A 39 -1.22 -16.80 9.31
C PRO A 39 -0.37 -15.54 9.59
N GLN A 40 0.63 -15.69 10.47
CA GLN A 40 1.53 -14.59 10.84
C GLN A 40 2.18 -13.95 9.60
N GLY A 41 2.21 -12.62 9.56
CA GLY A 41 2.74 -11.87 8.41
C GLY A 41 1.75 -11.68 7.27
N TYR A 42 0.48 -12.07 7.46
CA TYR A 42 -0.61 -11.83 6.53
C TYR A 42 -1.80 -11.16 7.22
N LEU A 43 -2.61 -10.44 6.44
CA LEU A 43 -3.80 -9.76 6.90
C LEU A 43 -4.99 -10.06 5.99
N PRO A 44 -6.23 -10.06 6.53
CA PRO A 44 -7.42 -10.33 5.75
C PRO A 44 -7.73 -9.18 4.78
N THR A 45 -8.07 -9.50 3.54
CA THR A 45 -8.25 -8.54 2.42
C THR A 45 -9.35 -7.50 2.67
N LYS A 46 -10.31 -7.77 3.57
CA LYS A 46 -11.30 -6.88 4.20
C LYS A 46 -12.22 -7.73 5.09
N LYS A 47 -13.05 -7.11 5.94
CA LYS A 47 -14.12 -7.85 6.65
C LYS A 47 -15.07 -8.48 5.62
N GLY A 48 -15.15 -9.82 5.61
CA GLY A 48 -16.08 -10.56 4.75
C GLY A 48 -15.60 -10.83 3.32
N THR A 49 -14.31 -10.74 3.04
CA THR A 49 -13.72 -11.28 1.81
C THR A 49 -12.78 -12.44 2.11
N ILE A 50 -12.84 -13.48 1.28
CA ILE A 50 -11.88 -14.59 1.30
C ILE A 50 -10.57 -14.07 0.72
N GLY A 51 -9.50 -14.16 1.50
CA GLY A 51 -8.15 -13.80 1.05
C GLY A 51 -7.29 -13.23 2.16
N CYS A 52 -6.00 -13.51 2.04
CA CYS A 52 -4.97 -13.01 2.92
C CYS A 52 -3.91 -12.34 2.05
N PHE A 53 -3.52 -11.10 2.37
CA PHE A 53 -2.41 -10.44 1.72
C PHE A 53 -1.21 -10.41 2.65
N GLN A 54 -0.01 -10.54 2.08
CA GLN A 54 1.22 -10.43 2.83
C GLN A 54 1.40 -8.97 3.27
N VAL A 55 1.66 -8.76 4.56
CA VAL A 55 2.01 -7.43 5.04
C VAL A 55 3.46 -7.16 4.70
N GLY A 56 3.74 -6.00 4.13
CA GLY A 56 5.05 -5.71 3.56
C GLY A 56 5.62 -4.39 4.03
N LYS A 57 6.92 -4.41 4.32
CA LYS A 57 7.70 -3.25 4.76
C LYS A 57 8.10 -2.31 3.62
N ARG A 58 7.49 -2.43 2.44
CA ARG A 58 7.87 -1.65 1.25
C ARG A 58 6.71 -0.78 0.79
N LEU A 59 7.06 0.29 0.08
CA LEU A 59 6.09 1.16 -0.57
C LEU A 59 5.14 0.35 -1.47
N GLY A 60 3.85 0.65 -1.43
CA GLY A 60 2.82 -0.01 -2.22
C GLY A 60 2.42 -1.39 -1.68
N ASN A 61 3.09 -1.90 -0.65
CA ASN A 61 2.63 -3.11 0.04
C ASN A 61 1.42 -2.81 0.91
N PHE A 62 0.62 -3.84 1.15
CA PHE A 62 -0.55 -3.71 2.00
C PHE A 62 -0.17 -3.65 3.49
N CYS A 63 -1.02 -3.00 4.28
CA CYS A 63 -0.85 -2.78 5.72
C CYS A 63 -2.20 -2.63 6.42
N ASN A 64 -2.26 -2.86 7.74
CA ASN A 64 -3.37 -2.40 8.59
C ASN A 64 -2.96 -1.26 9.53
N SER A 65 -1.66 -1.08 9.70
CA SER A 65 -1.05 -0.11 10.60
C SER A 65 0.31 0.30 10.02
N SER A 66 0.73 1.53 10.29
CA SER A 66 2.05 2.03 9.89
C SER A 66 3.19 1.17 10.46
N ALA A 67 2.97 0.46 11.56
CA ALA A 67 3.94 -0.49 12.11
C ALA A 67 4.24 -1.69 11.17
N ASN A 68 3.37 -1.97 10.20
CA ASN A 68 3.65 -3.00 9.20
C ASN A 68 4.44 -2.47 8.00
N CYS A 69 4.48 -1.15 7.83
CA CYS A 69 5.26 -0.52 6.79
C CYS A 69 6.73 -0.45 7.20
N GLY A 70 7.61 -0.19 6.23
CA GLY A 70 9.02 0.07 6.50
C GLY A 70 9.21 1.37 7.28
N GLU A 71 10.42 1.58 7.78
CA GLU A 71 10.80 2.89 8.34
C GLU A 71 10.52 3.98 7.29
N GLU A 72 10.04 5.14 7.75
CA GLU A 72 9.66 6.29 6.91
C GLU A 72 8.40 6.11 6.05
N LEU A 73 7.62 5.04 6.23
CA LEU A 73 6.35 4.82 5.52
C LEU A 73 5.14 4.86 6.46
N THR A 74 4.02 5.36 5.96
CA THR A 74 2.73 5.43 6.67
C THR A 74 1.70 4.56 5.98
N CYS A 75 0.89 3.84 6.76
CA CYS A 75 -0.23 3.09 6.22
C CYS A 75 -1.42 4.01 5.95
N LYS A 76 -1.83 4.15 4.69
CA LYS A 76 -3.01 4.91 4.29
C LYS A 76 -3.85 4.09 3.33
N ASN A 77 -5.15 3.97 3.60
CA ASN A 77 -6.08 3.16 2.81
C ASN A 77 -5.63 1.68 2.66
N ASN A 78 -5.04 1.11 3.72
CA ASN A 78 -4.47 -0.24 3.75
C ASN A 78 -3.27 -0.48 2.82
N VAL A 79 -2.59 0.59 2.40
CA VAL A 79 -1.38 0.52 1.57
C VAL A 79 -0.30 1.45 2.14
N CYS A 80 0.96 1.02 2.12
CA CYS A 80 2.10 1.79 2.60
C CYS A 80 2.49 2.88 1.60
N PHE A 81 2.46 4.13 2.05
CA PHE A 81 2.82 5.32 1.28
C PHE A 81 3.85 6.18 2.01
N CYS A 82 4.42 7.15 1.32
CA CYS A 82 5.14 8.22 1.98
C CYS A 82 4.20 9.01 2.91
N PRO A 83 4.70 9.50 4.05
CA PRO A 83 3.96 10.39 4.94
C PRO A 83 3.48 11.63 4.19
N GLU A 84 2.48 12.31 4.75
CA GLU A 84 1.98 13.56 4.19
C GLU A 84 3.09 14.62 4.12
N GLY A 85 3.17 15.34 3.00
CA GLY A 85 4.26 16.29 2.73
C GLY A 85 5.54 15.67 2.15
N PHE A 86 5.64 14.35 2.11
CA PHE A 86 6.76 13.63 1.52
C PHE A 86 6.40 13.08 0.13
N GLN A 87 7.36 13.12 -0.78
CA GLN A 87 7.25 12.57 -2.11
C GLN A 87 8.17 11.37 -2.28
N LEU A 88 7.72 10.42 -3.08
CA LEU A 88 8.52 9.27 -3.46
C LEU A 88 9.65 9.70 -4.41
N PHE A 89 10.88 9.41 -4.03
CA PHE A 89 12.06 9.56 -4.86
C PHE A 89 12.70 8.18 -5.08
N GLN A 90 12.88 7.80 -6.35
CA GLN A 90 13.46 6.51 -6.72
C GLN A 90 14.94 6.71 -7.10
N THR A 91 15.86 6.13 -6.32
CA THR A 91 17.29 6.17 -6.61
C THR A 91 17.87 4.77 -6.57
N GLN A 92 18.54 4.34 -7.66
CA GLN A 92 19.33 3.10 -7.73
C GLN A 92 18.69 1.89 -6.98
N GLY A 93 17.40 1.63 -7.23
CA GLY A 93 16.67 0.50 -6.64
C GLY A 93 16.10 0.70 -5.23
N LYS A 94 16.19 1.91 -4.65
CA LYS A 94 15.58 2.28 -3.37
C LYS A 94 14.45 3.29 -3.57
N ASN A 95 13.42 3.14 -2.75
CA ASN A 95 12.32 4.10 -2.60
C ASN A 95 12.62 4.94 -1.36
N LEU A 96 12.83 6.24 -1.55
CA LEU A 96 13.06 7.21 -0.46
C LEU A 96 11.87 8.16 -0.40
N CYS A 97 11.39 8.47 0.80
CA CYS A 97 10.39 9.51 1.01
C CYS A 97 11.13 10.80 1.37
N LEU A 98 11.12 11.76 0.46
CA LEU A 98 11.79 13.06 0.68
C LEU A 98 10.73 14.15 0.82
N MET A 99 10.84 14.95 1.88
CA MET A 99 10.00 16.14 2.02
C MET A 99 10.34 17.11 0.90
N TRP A 100 9.32 17.53 0.15
CA TRP A 100 9.54 18.46 -0.94
C TRP A 100 9.58 19.88 -0.38
N HIS A 101 10.74 20.52 -0.44
CA HIS A 101 10.87 21.96 -0.20
C HIS A 101 10.80 22.70 -1.53
N LYS A 102 10.09 23.83 -1.55
CA LYS A 102 10.17 24.77 -2.66
C LYS A 102 11.65 25.13 -2.87
N PRO A 103 12.20 25.01 -4.08
CA PRO A 103 13.56 25.44 -4.39
C PRO A 103 13.81 26.84 -3.82
N THR A 104 14.77 26.96 -2.89
CA THR A 104 15.11 28.26 -2.27
C THR A 104 16.34 28.87 -2.92
N ARG A 105 17.13 28.05 -3.62
CA ARG A 105 18.35 28.45 -4.33
C ARG A 105 18.25 28.07 -5.80
N LEU A 106 18.87 28.89 -6.65
CA LEU A 106 18.91 28.68 -8.11
C LEU A 106 19.57 27.35 -8.54
N VAL A 107 20.33 26.71 -7.65
CA VAL A 107 21.00 25.42 -7.90
C VAL A 107 20.17 24.22 -7.45
N ASP A 108 19.02 24.44 -6.82
CA ASP A 108 18.13 23.37 -6.40
C ASP A 108 17.45 22.76 -7.62
N ARG A 109 17.27 21.43 -7.63
CA ARG A 109 16.56 20.76 -8.74
C ARG A 109 15.06 21.04 -8.63
N CYS A 110 14.50 21.66 -9.67
CA CYS A 110 13.05 21.83 -9.81
C CYS A 110 12.39 20.53 -10.29
N ARG A 111 11.12 20.34 -9.91
CA ARG A 111 10.32 19.20 -10.37
C ARG A 111 9.32 19.61 -11.45
N LEU A 112 8.68 20.75 -11.30
CA LEU A 112 7.78 21.36 -12.28
C LEU A 112 8.39 22.67 -12.80
N THR A 113 8.01 23.08 -14.01
CA THR A 113 8.40 24.37 -14.59
C THR A 113 7.97 25.55 -13.69
N GLU A 114 6.82 25.41 -13.02
CA GLU A 114 6.29 26.37 -12.04
C GLU A 114 7.19 26.50 -10.79
N ASP A 115 7.87 25.42 -10.40
CA ASP A 115 8.80 25.41 -9.25
C ASP A 115 10.12 26.14 -9.57
N CYS A 116 10.45 26.24 -10.86
CA CYS A 116 11.63 26.94 -11.40
C CYS A 116 11.35 28.40 -11.74
N SER A 117 10.10 28.83 -11.61
CA SER A 117 9.69 30.20 -11.87
C SER A 117 9.94 31.02 -10.60
N ARG A 118 11.11 31.65 -10.52
CA ARG A 118 11.43 32.60 -9.45
C ARG A 118 10.48 33.80 -9.62
N ASN A 119 9.40 33.87 -8.84
CA ASN A 119 8.77 35.16 -8.55
C ASN A 119 9.75 35.87 -7.60
N ASP A 120 10.68 36.62 -8.18
CA ASP A 120 11.56 37.51 -7.45
C ASP A 120 10.80 38.83 -7.22
N PRO A 121 10.29 39.12 -6.01
CA PRO A 121 9.65 40.39 -5.72
C PRO A 121 10.62 41.59 -5.81
N ASN A 122 11.93 41.35 -6.01
CA ASN A 122 12.96 42.36 -6.21
C ASN A 122 13.55 42.36 -7.63
N SER A 123 12.89 41.74 -8.62
CA SER A 123 13.19 41.96 -10.04
C SER A 123 12.75 43.37 -10.46
N ILE A 124 13.54 44.36 -10.07
CA ILE A 124 13.46 45.73 -10.60
C ILE A 124 13.89 45.65 -12.07
N LEU A 125 12.92 45.82 -12.98
CA LEU A 125 13.14 46.24 -14.36
C LEU A 125 13.61 47.70 -14.39
#